data_AF-A0AAV9N434-F1
#
_entry.id   AF-A0AAV9N434-F1
#
_cell.length_a   1.000
_cell.length_b   1.000
_cell.length_c   1.000
_cell.angle_alpha   90.00
_cell.angle_beta   90.00
_cell.angle_gamma   90.00
#
_symmetry.space_group_name_H-M   'P 1'
#
loop_
_entity.id
_entity.type
_entity.pdbx_description
1 polymer ?
#
loop_
_entity_poly.entity_id
_entity_poly.type
_entity_poly.pdbx_seq_one_letter_code
_entity_poly.pdbx_strand_id
1 'polypeptide(L)'
;MLMQQWRDDLPPVVLKPTKELVEDDALDNCGPLRLTYLTLELLVFRALLRPLAFQPGTGEQEMSEPRSTILQNSQSCAKLILELVTALKANHFVNFWPSFFPIMLTVSPEDTRYQLSYMTNFVLLLFVQSPSMAVAKENKMLLDKWRITVRMQSRAWPVLKLAVMRLDAVFWKGLDHIVTCAGKDSPAMLLLKGPPEN
;
A
#
# COMPACT_ATOMS: atom_id res chain seq x y z
N MET A 1 3.75 -20.69 -9.11
CA MET A 1 4.86 -20.95 -10.05
C MET A 1 5.21 -19.71 -10.89
N LEU A 2 4.27 -19.08 -11.61
CA LEU A 2 4.58 -17.89 -12.45
C LEU A 2 5.14 -16.65 -11.70
N MET A 3 4.62 -16.33 -10.51
CA MET A 3 5.02 -15.12 -9.76
C MET A 3 6.42 -15.21 -9.13
N GLN A 4 6.86 -16.41 -8.74
CA GLN A 4 8.20 -16.60 -8.19
C GLN A 4 9.23 -16.53 -9.30
N GLN A 5 8.97 -17.21 -10.42
CA GLN A 5 9.81 -17.12 -11.61
C GLN A 5 9.91 -15.68 -12.12
N TRP A 6 8.80 -14.94 -12.14
CA TRP A 6 8.82 -13.50 -12.45
C TRP A 6 9.66 -12.68 -11.47
N ARG A 7 9.69 -13.04 -10.17
CA ARG A 7 10.57 -12.36 -9.20
C ARG A 7 12.04 -12.67 -9.42
N ASP A 8 12.35 -13.90 -9.79
CA ASP A 8 13.72 -14.36 -10.03
C ASP A 8 14.32 -13.73 -11.30
N ASP A 9 13.47 -13.40 -12.28
CA ASP A 9 13.85 -12.74 -13.54
C ASP A 9 14.01 -11.20 -13.41
N LEU A 10 13.80 -10.62 -12.22
CA LEU A 10 13.88 -9.16 -12.04
C LEU A 10 15.32 -8.66 -11.99
N PRO A 11 15.56 -7.42 -12.47
CA PRO A 11 16.84 -6.76 -12.26
C PRO A 11 17.18 -6.70 -10.76
N PRO A 12 18.40 -7.07 -10.36
CA PRO A 12 18.78 -7.17 -8.95
C PRO A 12 18.67 -5.83 -8.22
N VAL A 13 18.82 -4.71 -8.93
CA VAL A 13 18.62 -3.35 -8.41
C VAL A 13 17.19 -3.11 -7.91
N VAL A 14 16.20 -3.78 -8.50
CA VAL A 14 14.80 -3.68 -8.07
C VAL A 14 14.59 -4.49 -6.80
N LEU A 15 15.37 -5.54 -6.53
CA LEU A 15 15.20 -6.37 -5.34
C LEU A 15 15.92 -5.81 -4.11
N LYS A 16 16.85 -4.86 -4.29
CA LYS A 16 17.59 -4.24 -3.19
C LYS A 16 16.64 -3.57 -2.16
N PRO A 17 16.96 -3.65 -0.86
CA PRO A 17 16.27 -2.89 0.18
C PRO A 17 16.32 -1.39 -0.09
N THR A 18 15.24 -0.68 0.24
CA THR A 18 15.15 0.79 0.06
C THR A 18 16.31 1.52 0.74
N LYS A 19 16.79 1.03 1.89
CA LYS A 19 17.92 1.63 2.61
C LYS A 19 19.22 1.60 1.80
N GLU A 20 19.54 0.46 1.19
CA GLU A 20 20.74 0.32 0.36
C GLU A 20 20.67 1.17 -0.91
N LEU A 21 19.46 1.33 -1.47
CA LEU A 21 19.24 2.20 -2.64
C LEU A 21 19.40 3.69 -2.33
N VAL A 22 19.16 4.09 -1.07
CA VAL A 22 19.37 5.45 -0.58
C VAL A 22 20.85 5.73 -0.33
N GLU A 23 21.60 4.73 0.16
CA GLU A 23 23.04 4.84 0.42
C GLU A 23 23.88 4.90 -0.87
N ASP A 24 23.45 4.19 -1.91
CA ASP A 24 24.14 4.11 -3.22
C ASP A 24 23.74 5.27 -4.17
N ASP A 25 22.88 6.20 -3.74
CA ASP A 25 22.16 7.19 -4.58
C ASP A 25 21.45 6.56 -5.81
N ALA A 26 21.38 5.23 -5.89
CA ALA A 26 20.81 4.46 -6.99
C ALA A 26 19.29 4.68 -7.13
N LEU A 27 18.63 5.18 -6.07
CA LEU A 27 17.23 5.53 -6.07
C LEU A 27 16.87 6.60 -7.12
N ASP A 28 17.81 7.46 -7.52
CA ASP A 28 17.62 8.44 -8.60
C ASP A 28 17.37 7.78 -9.97
N ASN A 29 17.99 6.62 -10.21
CA ASN A 29 17.92 5.91 -11.49
C ASN A 29 16.90 4.76 -11.49
N CYS A 30 16.69 4.09 -10.35
CA CYS A 30 15.83 2.91 -10.27
C CYS A 30 14.49 3.13 -9.53
N GLY A 31 14.29 4.28 -8.89
CA GLY A 31 13.08 4.58 -8.12
C GLY A 31 11.76 4.35 -8.87
N PRO A 32 11.60 4.81 -10.13
CA PRO A 32 10.36 4.63 -10.90
C PRO A 32 10.04 3.18 -11.19
N LEU A 33 11.07 2.43 -11.55
CA LEU A 33 10.97 1.00 -11.83
C LEU A 33 10.57 0.26 -10.55
N ARG A 34 11.18 0.62 -9.41
CA ARG A 34 10.86 0.05 -8.10
C ARG A 34 9.42 0.36 -7.69
N LEU A 35 8.95 1.60 -7.87
CA LEU A 35 7.56 1.96 -7.56
C LEU A 35 6.56 1.22 -8.45
N THR A 36 6.85 1.10 -9.74
CA THR A 36 5.99 0.39 -10.70
C THR A 36 5.89 -1.09 -10.35
N TYR A 37 7.04 -1.71 -10.03
CA TYR A 37 7.10 -3.10 -9.57
C TYR A 37 6.26 -3.31 -8.30
N LEU A 38 6.47 -2.49 -7.27
CA LEU A 38 5.72 -2.62 -6.03
C LEU A 38 4.23 -2.34 -6.22
N THR A 39 3.86 -1.44 -7.14
CA THR A 39 2.47 -1.20 -7.50
C THR A 39 1.84 -2.44 -8.13
N LEU A 40 2.54 -3.12 -9.04
CA LEU A 40 2.07 -4.38 -9.61
C LEU A 40 1.91 -5.45 -8.53
N GLU A 41 2.90 -5.59 -7.66
CA GLU A 41 2.86 -6.53 -6.53
C GLU A 41 1.66 -6.27 -5.62
N LEU A 42 1.40 -5.00 -5.30
CA LEU A 42 0.21 -4.58 -4.57
C LEU A 42 -1.08 -4.94 -5.31
N LEU A 43 -1.17 -4.72 -6.62
CA LEU A 43 -2.38 -5.01 -7.39
C LEU A 43 -2.65 -6.52 -7.41
N VAL A 44 -1.62 -7.34 -7.49
CA VAL A 44 -1.72 -8.79 -7.36
C VAL A 44 -2.22 -9.17 -5.97
N PHE A 45 -1.60 -8.67 -4.90
CA PHE A 45 -2.07 -8.96 -3.54
C PHE A 45 -3.49 -8.46 -3.30
N ARG A 46 -3.84 -7.27 -3.81
CA ARG A 46 -5.22 -6.76 -3.76
C ARG A 46 -6.19 -7.70 -4.46
N ALA A 47 -5.82 -8.27 -5.61
CA ALA A 47 -6.65 -9.25 -6.31
C ALA A 47 -6.79 -10.55 -5.50
N LEU A 48 -5.71 -11.02 -4.87
CA LEU A 48 -5.72 -12.20 -4.00
C LEU A 48 -6.54 -12.00 -2.72
N LEU A 49 -6.55 -10.79 -2.17
CA LEU A 49 -7.31 -10.44 -0.95
C LEU A 49 -8.82 -10.27 -1.20
N ARG A 50 -9.26 -9.96 -2.42
CA ARG A 50 -10.70 -9.80 -2.75
C ARG A 50 -11.55 -11.05 -2.45
N PRO A 51 -11.20 -12.26 -2.94
CA PRO A 51 -11.96 -13.48 -2.63
C PRO A 51 -11.82 -13.90 -1.16
N LEU A 52 -10.77 -13.42 -0.47
CA LEU A 52 -10.53 -13.65 0.95
C LEU A 52 -11.22 -12.59 1.84
N ALA A 53 -12.32 -12.00 1.37
CA ALA A 53 -13.10 -11.06 2.16
C ALA A 53 -13.40 -11.64 3.56
N PHE A 54 -13.32 -10.79 4.58
CA PHE A 54 -13.58 -11.19 5.95
C PHE A 54 -14.98 -11.80 6.03
N GLN A 55 -15.05 -13.08 6.42
CA GLN A 55 -16.31 -13.74 6.75
C GLN A 55 -16.47 -13.68 8.27
N PRO A 56 -17.58 -13.12 8.78
CA PRO A 56 -17.83 -13.09 10.22
C PRO A 56 -17.89 -14.52 10.74
N GLY A 57 -16.98 -14.87 11.66
CA GLY A 57 -16.86 -16.20 12.25
C GLY A 57 -15.53 -16.91 11.99
N THR A 58 -14.73 -16.49 11.00
CA THR A 58 -13.42 -17.10 10.74
C THR A 58 -12.37 -16.52 11.71
N GLY A 59 -12.25 -17.11 12.89
CA GLY A 59 -11.17 -16.79 13.84
C GLY A 59 -9.79 -17.19 13.28
N GLU A 60 -8.71 -16.72 13.93
CA GLU A 60 -7.32 -17.10 13.59
C GLU A 60 -7.12 -18.62 13.47
N GLN A 61 -7.93 -19.42 14.17
CA GLN A 61 -7.84 -20.88 14.25
C GLN A 61 -8.36 -21.63 13.01
N GLU A 62 -9.20 -21.01 12.17
CA GLU A 62 -9.72 -21.61 10.92
C GLU A 62 -9.05 -21.02 9.66
N MET A 63 -8.05 -20.14 9.84
CA MET A 63 -7.37 -19.49 8.74
C MET A 63 -6.37 -20.46 8.09
N SER A 64 -6.75 -20.98 6.91
CA SER A 64 -5.88 -21.80 6.06
C SER A 64 -4.48 -21.17 5.88
N GLU A 65 -3.41 -21.95 6.01
CA GLU A 65 -2.00 -21.53 5.86
C GLU A 65 -1.72 -20.62 4.63
N PRO A 66 -2.31 -20.86 3.45
CA PRO A 66 -2.17 -19.94 2.32
C PRO A 66 -2.73 -18.53 2.59
N ARG A 67 -3.81 -18.39 3.38
CA ARG A 67 -4.44 -17.10 3.69
C ARG A 67 -3.58 -16.25 4.62
N SER A 68 -3.00 -16.86 5.66
CA SER A 68 -2.08 -16.16 6.57
C SER A 68 -0.83 -15.66 5.84
N THR A 69 -0.28 -16.49 4.96
CA THR A 69 0.88 -16.16 4.12
C THR A 69 0.59 -14.99 3.18
N ILE A 70 -0.59 -14.97 2.53
CA ILE A 70 -1.01 -13.87 1.65
C ILE A 70 -1.14 -12.57 2.45
N LEU A 71 -1.75 -12.60 3.63
CA LEU A 71 -1.90 -11.42 4.49
C LEU A 71 -0.54 -10.87 4.94
N GLN A 72 0.36 -11.74 5.40
CA GLN A 72 1.70 -11.34 5.83
C GLN A 72 2.50 -10.72 4.67
N ASN A 73 2.48 -11.35 3.50
CA ASN A 73 3.17 -10.82 2.32
C ASN A 73 2.58 -9.48 1.87
N SER A 74 1.26 -9.33 1.96
CA SER A 74 0.56 -8.09 1.65
C SER A 74 0.97 -6.95 2.61
N GLN A 75 1.08 -7.24 3.90
CA GLN A 75 1.58 -6.27 4.90
C GLN A 75 3.03 -5.87 4.63
N SER A 76 3.91 -6.84 4.33
CA SER A 76 5.30 -6.56 3.96
C SER A 76 5.39 -5.69 2.71
N CYS A 77 4.60 -5.97 1.68
CA CYS A 77 4.52 -5.14 0.47
C CYS A 77 4.11 -3.70 0.80
N ALA A 78 3.08 -3.52 1.64
CA ALA A 78 2.64 -2.19 2.05
C ALA A 78 3.72 -1.41 2.83
N LYS A 79 4.48 -2.09 3.71
CA LYS A 79 5.61 -1.51 4.44
C LYS A 79 6.73 -1.07 3.49
N LEU A 80 7.10 -1.90 2.51
CA LEU A 80 8.13 -1.57 1.52
C LEU A 80 7.76 -0.31 0.71
N ILE A 81 6.49 -0.18 0.32
CA ILE A 81 6.04 1.00 -0.41
C ILE A 81 6.03 2.23 0.48
N LEU A 82 5.63 2.11 1.75
CA LEU A 82 5.72 3.20 2.71
C LEU A 82 7.18 3.67 2.88
N GLU A 83 8.12 2.73 3.04
CA GLU A 83 9.55 3.04 3.15
C GLU A 83 10.07 3.73 1.89
N LEU A 84 9.75 3.22 0.70
CA LEU A 84 10.12 3.83 -0.57
C LEU A 84 9.60 5.27 -0.65
N VAL A 85 8.30 5.48 -0.46
CA VAL A 85 7.68 6.82 -0.55
C VAL A 85 8.22 7.77 0.53
N THR A 86 8.66 7.26 1.68
CA THR A 86 9.30 8.07 2.72
C THR A 86 10.73 8.48 2.34
N ALA A 87 11.48 7.58 1.69
CA ALA A 87 12.87 7.82 1.26
C ALA A 87 13.00 8.74 0.05
N LEU A 88 11.92 8.89 -0.71
CA LEU A 88 11.83 9.70 -1.92
C LEU A 88 12.03 11.20 -1.61
N LYS A 89 13.01 11.85 -2.27
CA LYS A 89 13.33 13.28 -2.14
C LYS A 89 12.97 14.08 -3.39
N ALA A 90 12.83 15.41 -3.22
CA ALA A 90 12.45 16.40 -4.24
C ALA A 90 13.11 16.20 -5.64
N ASN A 91 14.39 15.85 -5.66
CA ASN A 91 15.23 15.68 -6.86
C ASN A 91 14.95 14.38 -7.64
N HIS A 92 14.54 13.30 -6.97
CA HIS A 92 14.25 12.01 -7.61
C HIS A 92 13.05 12.14 -8.56
N PHE A 93 12.31 13.25 -8.46
CA PHE A 93 10.98 13.43 -9.00
C PHE A 93 10.95 13.97 -10.42
N VAL A 94 12.00 14.70 -10.79
CA VAL A 94 12.22 15.16 -12.16
C VAL A 94 12.53 13.96 -13.06
N ASN A 95 13.23 12.96 -12.52
CA ASN A 95 13.57 11.71 -13.21
C ASN A 95 12.46 10.66 -13.13
N PHE A 96 11.51 10.82 -12.20
CA PHE A 96 10.55 9.76 -11.90
C PHE A 96 9.51 9.53 -13.00
N TRP A 97 9.23 10.60 -13.72
CA TRP A 97 8.25 10.65 -14.78
C TRP A 97 8.99 11.06 -16.04
N PRO A 98 9.39 10.12 -16.91
CA PRO A 98 10.04 10.51 -18.14
C PRO A 98 9.10 11.41 -18.92
N SER A 99 9.47 12.68 -19.04
CA SER A 99 8.90 13.63 -20.00
C SER A 99 9.30 13.29 -21.45
N PHE A 100 9.84 12.08 -21.66
CA PHE A 100 10.64 11.70 -22.83
C PHE A 100 10.14 10.47 -23.59
N PHE A 101 8.94 9.95 -23.30
CA PHE A 101 8.36 8.88 -24.10
C PHE A 101 7.20 9.39 -24.99
N PRO A 102 7.47 9.86 -26.22
CA PRO A 102 6.42 10.16 -27.21
C PRO A 102 5.64 8.91 -27.69
N ILE A 103 5.95 7.71 -27.20
CA ILE A 103 5.16 6.48 -27.40
C ILE A 103 4.14 6.25 -26.27
N MET A 104 4.25 6.95 -25.13
CA MET A 104 3.23 6.94 -24.07
C MET A 104 2.19 8.05 -24.26
N LEU A 105 1.93 8.43 -25.52
CA LEU A 105 0.80 9.26 -25.93
C LEU A 105 -0.47 8.44 -26.23
N THR A 106 -0.40 7.11 -26.15
CA THR A 106 -1.53 6.19 -26.38
C THR A 106 -2.00 5.46 -25.13
N VAL A 107 -1.21 5.46 -24.05
CA VAL A 107 -1.65 5.01 -22.72
C VAL A 107 -1.74 6.26 -21.86
N SER A 108 -2.93 6.55 -21.36
CA SER A 108 -3.30 7.86 -20.87
C SER A 108 -2.31 8.41 -19.84
N PRO A 109 -1.80 9.65 -19.96
CA PRO A 109 -0.86 10.28 -19.02
C PRO A 109 -1.41 10.46 -17.58
N GLU A 110 -2.63 9.99 -17.36
CA GLU A 110 -3.34 9.96 -16.08
C GLU A 110 -3.23 8.59 -15.39
N ASP A 111 -3.01 7.48 -16.10
CA ASP A 111 -2.97 6.14 -15.49
C ASP A 111 -1.82 5.94 -14.49
N THR A 112 -0.68 6.58 -14.75
CA THR A 112 0.49 6.51 -13.85
C THR A 112 0.33 7.39 -12.61
N ARG A 113 -0.62 8.34 -12.60
CA ARG A 113 -0.87 9.26 -11.47
C ARG A 113 -1.64 8.60 -10.31
N TYR A 114 -2.25 7.44 -10.55
CA TYR A 114 -3.12 6.78 -9.57
C TYR A 114 -2.43 5.69 -8.73
N GLN A 115 -1.15 5.40 -8.98
CA GLN A 115 -0.43 4.30 -8.33
C GLN A 115 -0.49 4.40 -6.78
N LEU A 116 -0.26 5.60 -6.26
CA LEU A 116 -0.26 5.89 -4.82
C LEU A 116 -1.70 5.97 -4.25
N SER A 117 -2.71 6.15 -5.10
CA SER A 117 -4.11 5.98 -4.71
C SER A 117 -4.46 4.50 -4.52
N TYR A 118 -3.85 3.58 -5.26
CA TYR A 118 -4.05 2.14 -5.04
C TYR A 118 -3.50 1.70 -3.69
N MET A 119 -2.37 2.27 -3.26
CA MET A 119 -1.84 2.10 -1.89
C MET A 119 -2.85 2.44 -0.81
N THR A 120 -3.49 3.60 -0.92
CA THR A 120 -4.51 4.03 0.04
C THR A 120 -5.64 3.01 0.16
N ASN A 121 -6.18 2.55 -0.97
CA ASN A 121 -7.25 1.54 -0.97
C ASN A 121 -6.77 0.18 -0.43
N PHE A 122 -5.50 -0.17 -0.68
CA PHE A 122 -4.92 -1.44 -0.25
C PHE A 122 -4.67 -1.49 1.25
N VAL A 123 -4.10 -0.44 1.84
CA VAL A 123 -3.90 -0.38 3.31
C VAL A 123 -5.23 -0.35 4.05
N LEU A 124 -6.25 0.32 3.49
CA LEU A 124 -7.62 0.24 4.01
C LEU A 124 -8.19 -1.19 3.94
N LEU A 125 -7.97 -1.89 2.82
CA LEU A 125 -8.39 -3.28 2.68
C LEU A 125 -7.71 -4.19 3.71
N LEU A 126 -6.40 -4.02 3.93
CA LEU A 126 -5.65 -4.76 4.95
C LEU A 126 -6.20 -4.51 6.35
N PHE A 127 -6.52 -3.26 6.67
CA PHE A 127 -7.14 -2.92 7.95
C PHE A 127 -8.50 -3.61 8.12
N VAL A 128 -9.39 -3.47 7.13
CA VAL A 128 -10.74 -4.08 7.14
C VAL A 128 -10.69 -5.60 7.24
N GLN A 129 -9.74 -6.24 6.57
CA GLN A 129 -9.58 -7.70 6.53
C GLN A 129 -8.67 -8.26 7.63
N SER A 130 -8.39 -7.49 8.68
CA SER A 130 -7.49 -7.94 9.76
C SER A 130 -8.09 -9.15 10.48
N PRO A 131 -7.38 -10.30 10.53
CA PRO A 131 -7.89 -11.53 11.15
C PRO A 131 -7.93 -11.46 12.68
N SER A 132 -7.15 -10.55 13.29
CA SER A 132 -7.12 -10.38 14.74
C SER A 132 -6.89 -8.94 15.18
N MET A 133 -7.11 -8.72 16.47
CA MET A 133 -6.97 -7.39 17.09
C MET A 133 -5.54 -6.87 17.03
N ALA A 134 -4.55 -7.76 17.19
CA ALA A 134 -3.13 -7.39 17.07
C ALA A 134 -2.80 -6.91 15.65
N VAL A 135 -3.24 -7.66 14.63
CA VAL A 135 -3.06 -7.31 13.22
C VAL A 135 -3.83 -6.04 12.85
N ALA A 136 -5.03 -5.85 13.40
CA ALA A 136 -5.82 -4.63 13.19
C ALA A 136 -5.11 -3.39 13.75
N LYS A 137 -4.50 -3.48 14.94
CA LYS A 137 -3.68 -2.40 15.53
C LYS A 137 -2.48 -2.07 14.65
N GLU A 138 -1.76 -3.08 14.17
CA GLU A 138 -0.61 -2.90 13.30
C GLU A 138 -1.00 -2.24 11.97
N ASN A 139 -2.06 -2.74 11.33
CA ASN A 139 -2.56 -2.19 10.07
C ASN A 139 -3.10 -0.76 10.24
N LYS A 140 -3.72 -0.44 11.38
CA LYS A 140 -4.11 0.93 11.72
C LYS A 140 -2.88 1.83 11.87
N MET A 141 -1.84 1.39 12.58
CA MET A 141 -0.59 2.16 12.70
C MET A 141 0.05 2.39 11.33
N LEU A 142 0.02 1.39 10.44
CA LEU A 142 0.50 1.51 9.07
C LEU A 142 -0.31 2.55 8.27
N LEU A 143 -1.64 2.55 8.41
CA LEU A 143 -2.53 3.53 7.78
C LEU A 143 -2.26 4.95 8.28
N ASP A 144 -2.08 5.13 9.59
CA ASP A 144 -1.77 6.42 10.20
C ASP A 144 -0.40 6.95 9.72
N LYS A 145 0.62 6.08 9.65
CA LYS A 145 1.93 6.42 9.06
C LYS A 145 1.81 6.81 7.60
N TRP A 146 1.09 6.03 6.80
CA TRP A 146 0.86 6.32 5.38
C TRP A 146 0.21 7.70 5.19
N ARG A 147 -0.78 8.03 6.02
CA ARG A 147 -1.43 9.35 6.00
C ARG A 147 -0.48 10.50 6.24
N ILE A 148 0.39 10.37 7.24
CA ILE A 148 1.40 11.40 7.56
C ILE A 148 2.40 11.54 6.40
N THR A 149 2.94 10.42 5.92
CA THR A 149 3.92 10.41 4.82
C THR A 149 3.36 11.04 3.56
N VAL A 150 2.16 10.63 3.13
CA VAL A 150 1.56 11.12 1.89
C VAL A 150 1.21 12.60 1.97
N ARG A 151 0.74 13.09 3.12
CA ARG A 151 0.53 14.53 3.34
C ARG A 151 1.82 15.32 3.29
N MET A 152 2.86 14.85 3.98
CA MET A 152 4.17 15.50 3.95
C MET A 152 4.71 15.57 2.52
N GLN A 153 4.71 14.44 1.83
CA GLN A 153 5.24 14.34 0.47
C GLN A 153 4.38 15.13 -0.53
N SER A 154 3.05 15.17 -0.37
CA SER A 154 2.14 15.94 -1.25
C SER A 154 2.41 17.44 -1.33
N ARG A 155 3.13 18.01 -0.35
CA ARG A 155 3.56 19.41 -0.37
C ARG A 155 4.56 19.66 -1.49
N ALA A 156 5.49 18.72 -1.69
CA ALA A 156 6.39 18.70 -2.83
C ALA A 156 5.69 18.14 -4.09
N TRP A 157 4.66 17.30 -3.91
CA TRP A 157 4.13 16.39 -4.94
C TRP A 157 2.66 16.56 -5.28
N PRO A 158 2.32 17.24 -6.39
CA PRO A 158 0.95 17.33 -6.88
C PRO A 158 0.29 15.98 -7.16
N VAL A 159 1.05 14.97 -7.62
CA VAL A 159 0.52 13.63 -7.95
C VAL A 159 -0.04 12.90 -6.73
N LEU A 160 0.51 13.17 -5.54
CA LEU A 160 0.02 12.60 -4.28
C LEU A 160 -1.26 13.26 -3.78
N LYS A 161 -1.63 14.44 -4.29
CA LYS A 161 -2.81 15.17 -3.79
C LYS A 161 -4.09 14.35 -3.89
N LEU A 162 -4.26 13.56 -4.95
CA LEU A 162 -5.42 12.69 -5.07
C LEU A 162 -5.42 11.56 -4.03
N ALA A 163 -4.26 10.95 -3.77
CA ALA A 163 -4.13 9.95 -2.72
C ALA A 163 -4.44 10.54 -1.34
N VAL A 164 -3.94 11.76 -1.05
CA VAL A 164 -4.29 12.52 0.16
C VAL A 164 -5.80 12.76 0.23
N MET A 165 -6.42 13.30 -0.81
CA MET A 165 -7.85 13.64 -0.82
C MET A 165 -8.72 12.41 -0.57
N ARG A 166 -8.40 11.27 -1.18
CA ARG A 166 -9.15 10.03 -0.96
C ARG A 166 -8.99 9.49 0.45
N LEU A 167 -7.77 9.55 0.99
CA LEU A 167 -7.50 9.15 2.36
C LEU A 167 -8.21 10.09 3.35
N ASP A 168 -8.18 11.39 3.10
CA ASP A 168 -8.82 12.39 3.95
C ASP A 168 -10.33 12.30 3.93
N ALA A 169 -10.94 12.02 2.77
CA ALA A 169 -12.37 11.76 2.67
C ALA A 169 -12.79 10.53 3.50
N VAL A 170 -11.96 9.49 3.52
CA VAL A 170 -12.16 8.28 4.34
C VAL A 170 -12.11 8.62 5.83
N PHE A 171 -11.08 9.34 6.28
CA PHE A 171 -10.96 9.74 7.68
C PHE A 171 -12.04 10.74 8.12
N TRP A 172 -12.46 11.64 7.23
CA TRP A 172 -13.55 12.58 7.48
C TRP A 172 -14.88 11.86 7.67
N LYS A 173 -15.19 10.90 6.79
CA LYS A 173 -16.42 10.10 6.89
C LYS A 173 -16.42 9.22 8.14
N GLY A 174 -15.25 8.87 8.66
CA GLY A 174 -15.08 7.95 9.77
C GLY A 174 -14.71 6.55 9.28
N LEU A 175 -13.67 5.97 9.89
CA LEU A 175 -13.21 4.60 9.58
C LEU A 175 -14.28 3.57 9.94
N ASP A 176 -15.11 3.85 10.95
CA ASP A 176 -16.22 3.01 11.40
C ASP A 176 -17.22 2.77 10.27
N HIS A 177 -17.57 3.81 9.52
CA HIS A 177 -18.47 3.71 8.37
C HIS A 177 -17.92 2.82 7.25
N ILE A 178 -16.61 2.73 7.11
CA ILE A 178 -15.97 1.90 6.07
C ILE A 178 -15.88 0.45 6.52
N VAL A 179 -15.52 0.22 7.78
CA VAL A 179 -15.35 -1.13 8.32
C VAL A 179 -16.71 -1.80 8.60
N THR A 180 -17.82 -1.06 8.60
CA THR A 180 -19.18 -1.66 8.66
C THR A 180 -19.39 -2.78 7.63
N CYS A 181 -18.74 -2.73 6.46
CA CYS A 181 -18.84 -3.76 5.44
C CYS A 181 -18.20 -5.11 5.83
N ALA A 182 -17.29 -5.13 6.81
CA ALA A 182 -16.71 -6.35 7.37
C ALA A 182 -17.52 -6.95 8.53
N GLY A 183 -18.65 -6.33 8.92
CA GLY A 183 -19.50 -6.83 9.99
C GLY A 183 -19.12 -6.30 11.39
N LYS A 184 -20.09 -6.34 12.29
CA LYS A 184 -20.04 -5.70 13.63
C LYS A 184 -19.01 -6.32 14.57
N ASP A 185 -18.65 -7.58 14.34
CA ASP A 185 -17.73 -8.38 15.16
C ASP A 185 -16.30 -8.44 14.57
N SER A 186 -16.04 -7.69 13.48
CA SER A 186 -14.70 -7.65 12.90
C SER A 186 -13.69 -7.02 13.89
N PRO A 187 -12.45 -7.53 13.97
CA PRO A 187 -11.43 -6.98 14.86
C PRO A 187 -11.18 -5.49 14.63
N ALA A 188 -11.30 -5.03 13.38
CA ALA A 188 -11.18 -3.62 13.02
C ALA A 188 -12.36 -2.78 13.54
N MET A 189 -13.61 -3.26 13.50
CA MET A 189 -14.75 -2.55 14.11
C MET A 189 -14.63 -2.51 15.63
N LEU A 190 -14.20 -3.61 16.25
CA LEU A 190 -14.00 -3.69 17.69
C LEU A 190 -12.89 -2.73 18.15
N LEU A 191 -11.81 -2.59 17.37
CA LEU A 191 -10.75 -1.61 17.63
C LEU A 191 -11.28 -0.18 17.60
N LEU A 192 -12.16 0.16 16.65
CA LEU A 192 -12.73 1.50 16.51
C LEU A 192 -13.82 1.82 17.55
N LYS A 193 -14.49 0.80 18.08
CA LYS A 193 -15.50 0.92 19.15
C LYS A 193 -14.92 0.83 20.56
N GLY A 194 -13.68 0.35 20.71
CA GLY A 194 -12.96 0.35 21.98
C GLY A 194 -12.83 1.78 22.54
N PRO A 195 -12.73 1.94 23.87
CA PRO A 195 -12.70 3.27 24.46
C PRO A 195 -11.52 4.08 23.90
N PRO A 196 -11.68 5.41 23.73
CA PRO A 196 -10.57 6.27 23.30
C PRO A 196 -9.42 6.06 24.29
N GLU A 197 -8.24 5.68 23.77
CA GLU A 197 -7.02 5.67 24.57
C GLU A 197 -6.83 7.10 25.12
N ASN A 198 -6.94 7.23 26.46
CA ASN A 198 -6.65 8.44 27.23
C ASN A 198 -5.18 8.85 27.08
#